data_AF-A0A7R9D754-F1
#
_entry.id   AF-A0A7R9D754-F1
#
_cell.length_a   1.000
_cell.length_b   1.000
_cell.length_c   1.000
_cell.angle_alpha   90.00
_cell.angle_beta   90.00
_cell.angle_gamma   90.00
#
_symmetry.space_group_name_H-M   'P 1'
#
loop_
_entity.id
_entity.type
_entity.pdbx_description
1 polymer ?
#
loop_
_entity_poly.entity_id
_entity_poly.type
_entity_poly.pdbx_seq_one_letter_code
_entity_poly.pdbx_strand_id
1 'polypeptide(L)'
;MMSLELEQIEAERQMLWEDIHLIDNLLGIKSEGITKRGEFITNLLIKAQPRTIVQLISKEDMIEDIVKIVNGALHSFLEAYPENPNFETDEAAFIVNLITLLEMASENMEIANFTGITKYYLALMMEYAKLIPTIPLQGLNMRQQMMKTISHMVHASERLPNRFKTRHELYDCLEHVLTKDKDEVMMKEALSVLIRVVPQVPNVRLLEQLKDWTNQETLRHQLSHKNQEVKSLAEKAVQVIPHTINRLAEAGIV
;
A
#
# COMPACT_ATOMS: atom_id res chain seq x y z
N MET A 1 15.90 -16.60 -28.30
CA MET A 1 14.71 -15.74 -28.44
C MET A 1 14.44 -14.89 -27.19
N MET A 2 14.83 -15.32 -25.96
CA MET A 2 14.73 -14.49 -24.73
C MET A 2 15.72 -13.30 -24.62
N SER A 3 16.84 -13.27 -25.35
CA SER A 3 17.86 -12.22 -25.14
C SER A 3 17.49 -10.87 -25.75
N LEU A 4 16.81 -10.86 -26.90
CA LEU A 4 16.42 -9.65 -27.62
C LEU A 4 15.36 -8.83 -26.88
N GLU A 5 14.47 -9.52 -26.18
CA GLU A 5 13.42 -8.90 -25.37
C GLU A 5 13.99 -8.26 -24.10
N LEU A 6 14.96 -8.89 -23.46
CA LEU A 6 15.68 -8.31 -22.32
C LEU A 6 16.52 -7.09 -22.73
N GLU A 7 17.20 -7.13 -23.88
CA GLU A 7 17.96 -5.99 -24.40
C GLU A 7 17.07 -4.79 -24.72
N GLN A 8 15.87 -5.01 -25.27
CA GLN A 8 14.90 -3.93 -25.52
C GLN A 8 14.39 -3.30 -24.23
N ILE A 9 14.10 -4.11 -23.21
CA ILE A 9 13.67 -3.63 -21.89
C ILE A 9 14.80 -2.83 -21.22
N GLU A 10 16.03 -3.32 -21.29
CA GLU A 10 17.20 -2.66 -20.70
C GLU A 10 17.45 -1.29 -21.36
N ALA A 11 17.27 -1.19 -22.69
CA ALA A 11 17.39 0.05 -23.45
C ALA A 11 16.26 1.05 -23.11
N GLU A 12 15.01 0.58 -23.06
CA GLU A 12 13.86 1.41 -22.66
C GLU A 12 14.03 1.94 -21.23
N ARG A 13 14.51 1.08 -20.32
CA ARG A 13 14.86 1.44 -18.94
C ARG A 13 15.94 2.52 -18.89
N GLN A 14 17.00 2.37 -19.67
CA GLN A 14 18.13 3.30 -19.66
C GLN A 14 17.75 4.67 -20.24
N MET A 15 16.89 4.71 -21.26
CA MET A 15 16.33 5.96 -21.77
C MET A 15 15.45 6.66 -20.73
N LEU A 16 14.53 5.93 -20.09
CA LEU A 16 13.69 6.48 -19.02
C LEU A 16 14.54 7.04 -17.87
N TRP A 17 15.65 6.37 -17.56
CA TRP A 17 16.60 6.80 -16.53
C TRP A 17 17.30 8.12 -16.88
N GLU A 18 17.80 8.22 -18.11
CA GLU A 18 18.47 9.42 -18.60
C GLU A 18 17.50 10.60 -18.60
N ASP A 19 16.24 10.40 -18.99
CA ASP A 19 15.20 11.41 -18.95
C ASP A 19 14.91 11.87 -17.51
N ILE A 20 14.78 10.95 -16.55
CA ILE A 20 14.57 11.27 -15.12
C ILE A 20 15.72 12.12 -14.58
N HIS A 21 16.97 11.74 -14.84
CA HIS A 21 18.13 12.51 -14.39
C HIS A 21 18.29 13.86 -15.10
N LEU A 22 17.95 13.95 -16.39
CA LEU A 22 17.95 15.21 -17.11
C LEU A 22 16.98 16.20 -16.43
N ILE A 23 15.82 15.71 -16.00
CA ILE A 23 14.81 16.49 -15.28
C ILE A 23 15.29 16.88 -13.89
N ASP A 24 15.98 16.00 -13.16
CA ASP A 24 16.58 16.34 -11.85
C ASP A 24 17.54 17.52 -11.96
N ASN A 25 18.34 17.54 -13.01
CA ASN A 25 19.26 18.64 -13.29
C ASN A 25 18.53 19.93 -13.73
N LEU A 26 17.40 19.81 -14.43
CA LEU A 26 16.61 20.95 -14.91
C LEU A 26 15.73 21.59 -13.83
N LEU A 27 15.23 20.82 -12.87
CA LEU A 27 14.22 21.26 -11.90
C LEU A 27 14.77 21.77 -10.56
N GLY A 28 16.09 21.79 -10.36
CA GLY A 28 16.80 22.44 -9.24
C GLY A 28 15.98 22.80 -7.99
N ILE A 29 15.88 21.86 -7.05
CA ILE A 29 15.35 21.96 -5.67
C ILE A 29 14.60 23.27 -5.32
N LYS A 30 13.32 23.38 -5.71
CA LYS A 30 12.31 24.26 -5.08
C LYS A 30 10.96 23.53 -5.06
N SER A 31 10.09 23.83 -4.09
CA SER A 31 8.85 23.09 -3.80
C SER A 31 7.85 22.99 -4.96
N GLU A 32 7.75 24.00 -5.84
CA GLU A 32 6.98 23.93 -7.11
C GLU A 32 7.51 22.86 -8.08
N GLY A 33 8.75 22.42 -7.90
CA GLY A 33 9.39 21.37 -8.68
C GLY A 33 8.83 19.98 -8.40
N ILE A 34 8.20 19.72 -7.25
CA ILE A 34 7.72 18.38 -6.89
C ILE A 34 6.50 17.97 -7.73
N THR A 35 5.53 18.87 -7.93
CA THR A 35 4.33 18.60 -8.74
C THR A 35 4.69 18.43 -10.21
N LYS A 36 5.49 19.33 -10.80
CA LYS A 36 5.98 19.20 -12.19
C LYS A 36 6.88 17.99 -12.41
N ARG A 37 7.71 17.64 -11.41
CA ARG A 37 8.52 16.42 -11.39
C ARG A 37 7.64 15.17 -11.36
N GLY A 38 6.61 15.18 -10.53
CA GLY A 38 5.61 14.11 -10.48
C GLY A 38 4.90 13.95 -11.81
N GLU A 39 4.35 15.03 -12.38
CA GLU A 39 3.68 15.03 -13.69
C GLU A 39 4.54 14.40 -14.78
N PHE A 40 5.83 14.76 -14.83
CA PHE A 40 6.73 14.28 -15.88
C PHE A 40 7.16 12.83 -15.68
N ILE A 41 7.60 12.44 -14.47
CA ILE A 41 8.00 11.07 -14.15
C ILE A 41 6.84 10.11 -14.39
N THR A 42 5.62 10.53 -14.08
CA THR A 42 4.42 9.71 -14.34
C THR A 42 4.07 9.65 -15.81
N ASN A 43 4.21 10.73 -16.58
CA ASN A 43 4.03 10.70 -18.03
C ASN A 43 5.05 9.80 -18.74
N LEU A 44 6.25 9.65 -18.16
CA LEU A 44 7.27 8.70 -18.60
C LEU A 44 6.89 7.26 -18.19
N LEU A 45 6.47 7.05 -16.94
CA LEU A 45 6.08 5.72 -16.44
C LEU A 45 4.79 5.17 -17.09
N ILE A 46 3.79 6.01 -17.41
CA ILE A 46 2.55 5.61 -18.08
C ILE A 46 2.81 5.07 -19.50
N LYS A 47 3.88 5.53 -20.16
CA LYS A 47 4.26 5.07 -21.50
C LYS A 47 5.12 3.81 -21.46
N ALA A 48 5.68 3.48 -20.30
CA ALA A 48 6.53 2.31 -20.11
C ALA A 48 5.68 1.04 -19.96
N GLN A 49 6.20 -0.11 -20.42
CA GLN A 49 5.53 -1.38 -20.15
C GLN A 49 5.58 -1.71 -18.65
N PRO A 50 4.55 -2.38 -18.08
CA PRO A 50 4.52 -2.75 -16.66
C PRO A 50 5.79 -3.44 -16.15
N ARG A 51 6.37 -4.33 -16.96
CA ARG A 51 7.65 -5.01 -16.65
C ARG A 51 8.84 -4.05 -16.50
N THR A 52 8.90 -3.00 -17.32
CA THR A 52 9.95 -1.97 -17.29
C THR A 52 9.81 -1.12 -16.03
N ILE A 53 8.56 -0.83 -15.62
CA ILE A 53 8.25 -0.10 -14.40
C ILE A 53 8.65 -0.91 -13.15
N VAL A 54 8.34 -2.21 -13.10
CA VAL A 54 8.76 -3.11 -12.02
C VAL A 54 10.29 -3.14 -11.89
N GLN A 55 11.01 -3.20 -13.01
CA GLN A 55 12.48 -3.21 -13.01
C GLN A 55 13.11 -1.87 -12.59
N LEU A 56 12.49 -0.73 -12.95
CA LEU A 56 12.91 0.59 -12.49
C LEU A 56 12.70 0.74 -10.98
N ILE A 57 11.52 0.37 -10.48
CA ILE A 57 11.15 0.47 -9.07
C ILE A 57 11.97 -0.49 -8.19
N SER A 58 12.51 -1.58 -8.75
CA SER A 58 13.31 -2.55 -8.01
C SER A 58 14.73 -2.05 -7.63
N LYS A 59 15.15 -0.86 -8.05
CA LYS A 59 16.42 -0.24 -7.62
C LYS A 59 16.21 0.69 -6.41
N GLU A 60 17.14 0.64 -5.45
CA GLU A 60 17.01 1.30 -4.14
C GLU A 60 16.93 2.83 -4.22
N ASP A 61 17.63 3.44 -5.16
CA ASP A 61 17.59 4.88 -5.43
C ASP A 61 16.28 5.34 -6.09
N MET A 62 15.74 4.57 -7.04
CA MET A 62 14.47 4.91 -7.71
C MET A 62 13.26 4.85 -6.80
N ILE A 63 13.15 3.77 -6.01
CA ILE A 63 11.99 3.60 -5.13
C ILE A 63 11.92 4.74 -4.11
N GLU A 64 13.06 5.25 -3.64
CA GLU A 64 13.10 6.40 -2.74
C GLU A 64 12.43 7.62 -3.38
N ASP A 65 12.82 7.95 -4.62
CA ASP A 65 12.30 9.12 -5.32
C ASP A 65 10.85 8.94 -5.74
N ILE A 66 10.46 7.74 -6.20
CA ILE A 66 9.05 7.44 -6.52
C ILE A 66 8.19 7.55 -5.26
N VAL A 67 8.61 6.97 -4.13
CA VAL A 67 7.88 7.10 -2.85
C VAL A 67 7.76 8.57 -2.43
N LYS A 68 8.81 9.37 -2.57
CA LYS A 68 8.76 10.83 -2.29
C LYS A 68 7.78 11.56 -3.21
N ILE A 69 7.77 11.24 -4.50
CA ILE A 69 6.88 11.86 -5.48
C ILE A 69 5.43 11.51 -5.17
N VAL A 70 5.13 10.24 -4.93
CA VAL A 70 3.76 9.79 -4.65
C VAL A 70 3.25 10.41 -3.36
N ASN A 71 4.04 10.40 -2.29
CA ASN A 71 3.66 11.06 -1.04
C ASN A 71 3.51 12.57 -1.21
N GLY A 72 4.44 13.22 -1.91
CA GLY A 72 4.38 14.66 -2.15
C GLY A 72 3.15 15.09 -2.94
N ALA A 73 2.82 14.37 -4.02
CA ALA A 73 1.62 14.61 -4.81
C ALA A 73 0.34 14.36 -3.99
N LEU A 74 0.31 13.27 -3.22
CA LEU A 74 -0.84 12.92 -2.38
C LEU A 74 -1.09 13.97 -1.28
N HIS A 75 -0.06 14.39 -0.54
CA HIS A 75 -0.19 15.43 0.48
C HIS A 75 -0.59 16.77 -0.14
N SER A 76 0.06 17.17 -1.24
CA SER A 76 -0.28 18.42 -1.95
C SER A 76 -1.74 18.44 -2.37
N PHE A 77 -2.25 17.33 -2.92
CA PHE A 77 -3.65 17.21 -3.33
C PHE A 77 -4.61 17.30 -2.14
N LEU A 78 -4.33 16.60 -1.04
CA LEU A 78 -5.18 16.62 0.15
C LEU A 78 -5.15 17.98 0.89
N GLU A 79 -4.00 18.67 0.87
CA GLU A 79 -3.85 20.02 1.44
C GLU A 79 -4.49 21.12 0.58
N ALA A 80 -4.49 20.96 -0.75
CA ALA A 80 -5.08 21.93 -1.67
C ALA A 80 -6.62 21.97 -1.58
N TYR A 81 -7.25 20.90 -1.11
CA TYR A 81 -8.71 20.79 -1.02
C TYR A 81 -9.21 20.25 0.33
N PRO A 82 -8.97 20.95 1.44
CA PRO A 82 -9.19 20.43 2.79
C PRO A 82 -10.66 20.23 3.14
N GLU A 83 -11.58 21.00 2.54
CA GLU A 83 -13.01 20.95 2.85
C GLU A 83 -13.84 20.17 1.82
N ASN A 84 -13.34 20.01 0.58
CA ASN A 84 -14.07 19.28 -0.47
C ASN A 84 -13.13 18.86 -1.62
N PRO A 85 -12.34 17.78 -1.47
CA PRO A 85 -11.43 17.33 -2.52
C PRO A 85 -12.19 16.87 -3.76
N ASN A 86 -11.81 17.42 -4.92
CA ASN A 86 -12.36 17.00 -6.20
C ASN A 86 -11.56 15.81 -6.75
N PHE A 87 -12.10 14.60 -6.55
CA PHE A 87 -11.50 13.34 -7.00
C PHE A 87 -11.75 13.04 -8.49
N GLU A 88 -12.49 13.89 -9.21
CA GLU A 88 -12.72 13.78 -10.66
C GLU A 88 -11.71 14.59 -11.48
N THR A 89 -10.65 15.09 -10.84
CA THR A 89 -9.59 15.87 -11.49
C THR A 89 -8.54 14.97 -12.15
N ASP A 90 -7.87 15.50 -13.17
CA ASP A 90 -6.71 14.85 -13.80
C ASP A 90 -5.60 14.57 -12.77
N GLU A 91 -5.43 15.46 -11.78
CA GLU A 91 -4.47 15.32 -10.68
C GLU A 91 -4.80 14.12 -9.77
N ALA A 92 -6.08 13.93 -9.40
CA ALA A 92 -6.51 12.76 -8.63
C ALA A 92 -6.32 11.46 -9.41
N ALA A 93 -6.71 11.44 -10.69
CA ALA A 93 -6.51 10.29 -11.58
C ALA A 93 -5.01 9.96 -11.74
N PHE A 94 -4.18 10.98 -11.82
CA PHE A 94 -2.73 10.88 -11.88
C PHE A 94 -2.14 10.24 -10.60
N ILE A 95 -2.54 10.68 -9.41
CA ILE A 95 -2.10 10.09 -8.14
C ILE A 95 -2.52 8.62 -8.06
N VAL A 96 -3.75 8.30 -8.47
CA VAL A 96 -4.25 6.91 -8.52
C VAL A 96 -3.41 6.04 -9.45
N ASN A 97 -3.01 6.55 -10.62
CA ASN A 97 -2.13 5.81 -11.53
C ASN A 97 -0.78 5.51 -10.88
N LEU A 98 -0.18 6.49 -10.21
CA LEU A 98 1.08 6.29 -9.47
C LEU A 98 0.97 5.24 -8.37
N ILE A 99 -0.13 5.26 -7.60
CA ILE A 99 -0.39 4.25 -6.57
C ILE A 99 -0.54 2.87 -7.22
N THR A 100 -1.26 2.76 -8.32
CA THR A 100 -1.44 1.52 -9.09
C THR A 100 -0.09 0.95 -9.57
N LEU A 101 0.85 1.81 -10.01
CA LEU A 101 2.19 1.35 -10.41
C LEU A 101 2.96 0.73 -9.23
N LEU A 102 2.85 1.33 -8.05
CA LEU A 102 3.47 0.82 -6.83
C LEU A 102 2.79 -0.47 -6.34
N GLU A 103 1.47 -0.58 -6.50
CA GLU A 103 0.72 -1.82 -6.28
C GLU A 103 1.27 -2.95 -7.14
N MET A 104 1.38 -2.73 -8.45
CA MET A 104 1.89 -3.71 -9.41
C MET A 104 3.35 -4.09 -9.12
N ALA A 105 4.19 -3.12 -8.77
CA ALA A 105 5.56 -3.38 -8.35
C ALA A 105 5.62 -4.26 -7.11
N SER A 106 4.76 -3.99 -6.12
CA SER A 106 4.69 -4.77 -4.88
C SER A 106 4.22 -6.21 -5.11
N GLU A 107 3.25 -6.40 -6.00
CA GLU A 107 2.70 -7.73 -6.35
C GLU A 107 3.76 -8.61 -7.03
N ASN A 108 4.59 -8.02 -7.89
CA ASN A 108 5.55 -8.75 -8.73
C ASN A 108 6.96 -8.81 -8.13
N MET A 109 7.15 -8.35 -6.89
CA MET A 109 8.47 -8.27 -6.29
C MET A 109 8.93 -9.61 -5.71
N GLU A 110 10.10 -10.08 -6.15
CA GLU A 110 10.79 -11.18 -5.46
C GLU A 110 11.28 -10.74 -4.08
N ILE A 111 11.19 -11.66 -3.11
CA ILE A 111 11.52 -11.40 -1.69
C ILE A 111 12.95 -10.87 -1.51
N ALA A 112 13.91 -11.37 -2.30
CA ALA A 112 15.30 -10.93 -2.24
C ALA A 112 15.44 -9.43 -2.57
N ASN A 113 14.70 -8.96 -3.57
CA ASN A 113 14.67 -7.55 -4.00
C ASN A 113 13.92 -6.68 -2.98
N PHE A 114 12.86 -7.21 -2.37
CA PHE A 114 12.10 -6.50 -1.35
C PHE A 114 12.95 -6.13 -0.12
N THR A 115 13.88 -6.99 0.30
CA THR A 115 14.73 -6.76 1.49
C THR A 115 15.55 -5.47 1.43
N GLY A 116 16.08 -5.12 0.25
CA GLY A 116 16.91 -3.91 0.08
C GLY A 116 16.10 -2.61 0.14
N ILE A 117 14.83 -2.67 -0.22
CA ILE A 117 13.96 -1.50 -0.37
C ILE A 117 12.81 -1.44 0.64
N THR A 118 12.78 -2.40 1.57
CA THR A 118 11.75 -2.57 2.60
C THR A 118 11.50 -1.30 3.40
N LYS A 119 12.52 -0.47 3.66
CA LYS A 119 12.38 0.75 4.47
C LYS A 119 11.46 1.79 3.80
N TYR A 120 11.53 1.94 2.48
CA TYR A 120 10.72 2.89 1.72
C TYR A 120 9.28 2.39 1.58
N TYR A 121 9.11 1.10 1.28
CA TYR A 121 7.81 0.44 1.22
C TYR A 121 7.07 0.48 2.56
N LEU A 122 7.77 0.24 3.67
CA LEU A 122 7.18 0.38 5.00
C LEU A 122 6.80 1.84 5.30
N ALA A 123 7.62 2.82 4.93
CA ALA A 123 7.29 4.23 5.13
C ALA A 123 6.02 4.61 4.34
N LEU A 124 5.94 4.20 3.07
CA LEU A 124 4.79 4.43 2.20
C LEU A 124 3.53 3.74 2.71
N MET A 125 3.63 2.47 3.11
CA MET A 125 2.52 1.71 3.70
C MET A 125 1.96 2.41 4.95
N MET A 126 2.85 2.91 5.82
CA MET A 126 2.44 3.64 7.02
C MET A 126 1.78 4.98 6.70
N GLU A 127 2.27 5.68 5.68
CA GLU A 127 1.66 6.92 5.21
C GLU A 127 0.26 6.66 4.66
N TYR A 128 0.11 5.63 3.83
CA TYR A 128 -1.19 5.24 3.29
C TYR A 128 -2.17 4.85 4.40
N ALA A 129 -1.73 4.10 5.40
CA ALA A 129 -2.56 3.73 6.53
C ALA A 129 -3.06 4.96 7.32
N LYS A 130 -2.25 6.02 7.42
CA LYS A 130 -2.68 7.28 8.06
C LYS A 130 -3.72 8.04 7.24
N LEU A 131 -3.56 8.04 5.91
CA LEU A 131 -4.38 8.85 5.00
C LEU A 131 -5.72 8.19 4.61
N ILE A 132 -5.79 6.86 4.51
CA ILE A 132 -7.03 6.15 4.14
C ILE A 132 -8.24 6.56 5.01
N PRO A 133 -8.12 6.68 6.35
CA PRO A 133 -9.20 7.14 7.22
C PRO A 133 -9.63 8.60 7.01
N THR A 134 -8.78 9.44 6.42
CA THR A 134 -9.02 10.88 6.25
C THR A 134 -9.59 11.22 4.87
N ILE A 135 -9.37 10.36 3.87
CA ILE A 135 -9.92 10.54 2.53
C ILE A 135 -11.43 10.26 2.56
N PRO A 136 -12.29 11.20 2.11
CA PRO A 136 -13.73 11.02 2.15
C PRO A 136 -14.20 9.97 1.12
N LEU A 137 -15.45 9.52 1.23
CA LEU A 137 -16.01 8.45 0.38
C LEU A 137 -15.99 8.76 -1.13
N GLN A 138 -15.99 10.04 -1.53
CA GLN A 138 -15.82 10.43 -2.93
C GLN A 138 -14.46 9.98 -3.50
N GLY A 139 -13.44 9.83 -2.65
CA GLY A 139 -12.12 9.32 -3.00
C GLY A 139 -11.99 7.80 -2.93
N LEU A 140 -13.11 7.05 -3.01
CA LEU A 140 -13.12 5.59 -2.81
C LEU A 140 -12.09 4.85 -3.69
N ASN A 141 -11.96 5.21 -4.97
CA ASN A 141 -11.00 4.58 -5.86
C ASN A 141 -9.55 4.74 -5.34
N MET A 142 -9.19 5.94 -4.90
CA MET A 142 -7.87 6.21 -4.31
C MET A 142 -7.65 5.39 -3.04
N ARG A 143 -8.64 5.35 -2.15
CA ARG A 143 -8.61 4.54 -0.92
C ARG A 143 -8.41 3.05 -1.25
N GLN A 144 -9.14 2.54 -2.25
CA GLN A 144 -9.04 1.15 -2.71
C GLN A 144 -7.64 0.82 -3.24
N GLN A 145 -7.06 1.65 -4.11
CA GLN A 145 -5.71 1.38 -4.62
C GLN A 145 -4.65 1.47 -3.51
N MET A 146 -4.77 2.43 -2.60
CA MET A 146 -3.88 2.52 -1.43
C MET A 146 -3.97 1.25 -0.56
N MET A 147 -5.19 0.75 -0.33
CA MET A 147 -5.41 -0.44 0.49
C MET A 147 -4.90 -1.72 -0.16
N LYS A 148 -5.10 -1.89 -1.47
CA LYS A 148 -4.49 -3.00 -2.24
C LYS A 148 -2.97 -2.92 -2.21
N THR A 149 -2.42 -1.72 -2.35
CA THR A 149 -0.98 -1.50 -2.26
C THR A 149 -0.45 -1.96 -0.89
N ILE A 150 -1.10 -1.56 0.21
CA ILE A 150 -0.77 -2.05 1.56
C ILE A 150 -0.84 -3.58 1.63
N SER A 151 -1.90 -4.19 1.08
CA SER A 151 -2.10 -5.65 1.04
C SER A 151 -0.94 -6.38 0.38
N HIS A 152 -0.52 -5.92 -0.81
CA HIS A 152 0.62 -6.51 -1.53
C HIS A 152 1.94 -6.29 -0.81
N MET A 153 2.19 -5.09 -0.26
CA MET A 153 3.39 -4.79 0.52
C MET A 153 3.49 -5.67 1.76
N VAL A 154 2.37 -5.90 2.45
CA VAL A 154 2.29 -6.79 3.62
C VAL A 154 2.57 -8.24 3.21
N HIS A 155 2.02 -8.69 2.08
CA HIS A 155 2.28 -10.03 1.56
C HIS A 155 3.77 -10.22 1.22
N ALA A 156 4.39 -9.27 0.50
CA ALA A 156 5.82 -9.31 0.21
C ALA A 156 6.69 -9.28 1.49
N SER A 157 6.22 -8.57 2.52
CA SER A 157 6.89 -8.45 3.82
C SER A 157 6.65 -9.61 4.78
N GLU A 158 5.73 -10.53 4.49
CA GLU A 158 5.23 -11.51 5.48
C GLU A 158 6.33 -12.43 6.02
N ARG A 159 7.36 -12.69 5.20
CA ARG A 159 8.51 -13.54 5.55
C ARG A 159 9.60 -12.81 6.35
N LEU A 160 9.47 -11.50 6.53
CA LEU A 160 10.40 -10.70 7.31
C LEU A 160 9.92 -10.63 8.77
N PRO A 161 10.65 -11.20 9.73
CA PRO A 161 10.19 -11.25 11.10
C PRO A 161 10.10 -9.83 11.70
N ASN A 162 9.11 -9.64 12.57
CA ASN A 162 8.99 -8.49 13.47
C ASN A 162 8.75 -7.13 12.79
N ARG A 163 8.31 -7.07 11.53
CA ARG A 163 8.14 -5.79 10.82
C ARG A 163 6.95 -4.95 11.29
N PHE A 164 5.92 -5.61 11.79
CA PHE A 164 4.64 -4.96 12.15
C PHE A 164 4.46 -4.70 13.65
N LYS A 165 5.46 -5.02 14.49
CA LYS A 165 5.34 -5.00 15.97
C LYS A 165 4.79 -3.70 16.57
N THR A 166 5.06 -2.56 15.96
CA THR A 166 4.80 -1.21 16.52
C THR A 166 4.02 -0.30 15.57
N ARG A 167 3.26 -0.87 14.63
CA ARG A 167 2.61 -0.12 13.54
C ARG A 167 1.18 0.24 13.88
N HIS A 168 0.99 1.09 14.89
CA HIS A 168 -0.33 1.49 15.38
C HIS A 168 -1.23 2.07 14.27
N GLU A 169 -0.67 2.88 13.38
CA GLU A 169 -1.46 3.51 12.32
C GLU A 169 -1.99 2.52 11.29
N LEU A 170 -1.29 1.38 11.09
CA LEU A 170 -1.82 0.28 10.28
C LEU A 170 -3.04 -0.35 10.96
N TYR A 171 -2.98 -0.61 12.26
CA TYR A 171 -4.10 -1.19 12.99
C TYR A 171 -5.30 -0.25 13.07
N ASP A 172 -5.06 1.04 13.31
CA ASP A 172 -6.11 2.07 13.32
C ASP A 172 -6.78 2.19 11.94
N CYS A 173 -6.00 2.09 10.86
CA CYS A 173 -6.54 2.03 9.50
C CYS A 173 -7.42 0.79 9.27
N LEU A 174 -6.95 -0.39 9.69
CA LEU A 174 -7.69 -1.64 9.54
C LEU A 174 -9.00 -1.59 10.36
N GLU A 175 -8.95 -1.11 11.59
CA GLU A 175 -10.14 -0.90 12.41
C GLU A 175 -11.13 0.04 11.71
N HIS A 176 -10.65 1.19 11.22
CA HIS A 176 -11.49 2.15 10.52
C HIS A 176 -12.21 1.50 9.33
N VAL A 177 -11.47 0.80 8.48
CA VAL A 177 -12.03 0.17 7.28
C VAL A 177 -13.03 -0.92 7.65
N LEU A 178 -12.71 -1.77 8.64
CA LEU A 178 -13.60 -2.87 9.03
C LEU A 178 -14.88 -2.38 9.72
N THR A 179 -14.82 -1.29 10.48
CA THR A 179 -15.94 -0.81 11.30
C THR A 179 -16.80 0.24 10.59
N LYS A 180 -16.18 1.15 9.82
CA LYS A 180 -16.85 2.33 9.25
C LYS A 180 -17.12 2.20 7.75
N ASP A 181 -16.23 1.54 7.00
CA ASP A 181 -16.46 1.37 5.57
C ASP A 181 -17.50 0.28 5.30
N LYS A 182 -18.25 0.50 4.21
CA LYS A 182 -19.25 -0.45 3.68
C LYS A 182 -18.82 -1.03 2.34
N ASP A 183 -17.64 -0.64 1.85
CA ASP A 183 -17.10 -1.10 0.58
C ASP A 183 -16.44 -2.47 0.72
N GLU A 184 -16.91 -3.44 -0.07
CA GLU A 184 -16.50 -4.83 0.05
C GLU A 184 -15.05 -5.06 -0.38
N VAL A 185 -14.54 -4.26 -1.34
CA VAL A 185 -13.15 -4.34 -1.79
C VAL A 185 -12.22 -3.90 -0.66
N MET A 186 -12.50 -2.75 -0.06
CA MET A 186 -11.76 -2.24 1.11
C MET A 186 -11.75 -3.25 2.27
N MET A 187 -12.92 -3.81 2.60
CA MET A 187 -13.04 -4.81 3.68
C MET A 187 -12.25 -6.08 3.38
N LYS A 188 -12.31 -6.57 2.13
CA LYS A 188 -11.56 -7.75 1.69
C LYS A 188 -10.05 -7.55 1.87
N GLU A 189 -9.52 -6.41 1.42
CA GLU A 189 -8.10 -6.10 1.57
C GLU A 189 -7.71 -5.91 3.05
N ALA A 190 -8.54 -5.25 3.86
CA ALA A 190 -8.31 -5.10 5.29
C ALA A 190 -8.23 -6.45 6.03
N LEU A 191 -9.18 -7.35 5.79
CA LEU A 191 -9.15 -8.69 6.40
C LEU A 191 -7.92 -9.48 5.93
N SER A 192 -7.57 -9.36 4.65
CA SER A 192 -6.40 -10.02 4.06
C SER A 192 -5.07 -9.53 4.66
N VAL A 193 -4.97 -8.22 4.93
CA VAL A 193 -3.85 -7.63 5.67
C VAL A 193 -3.84 -8.13 7.11
N LEU A 194 -4.98 -8.05 7.80
CA LEU A 194 -5.13 -8.41 9.21
C LEU A 194 -4.66 -9.84 9.47
N ILE A 195 -5.12 -10.81 8.67
CA ILE A 195 -4.73 -12.23 8.75
C ILE A 195 -3.20 -12.42 8.69
N ARG A 196 -2.51 -11.62 7.87
CA ARG A 196 -1.05 -11.72 7.67
C ARG A 196 -0.24 -11.01 8.75
N VAL A 197 -0.72 -9.87 9.26
CA VAL A 197 0.02 -9.09 10.26
C VAL A 197 -0.17 -9.61 11.68
N VAL A 198 -1.35 -10.15 12.00
CA VAL A 198 -1.70 -10.63 13.36
C VAL A 198 -0.65 -11.60 13.93
N PRO A 199 -0.16 -12.63 13.20
CA PRO A 199 0.88 -13.54 13.71
C PRO A 199 2.20 -12.87 14.09
N GLN A 200 2.43 -11.63 13.67
CA GLN A 200 3.65 -10.86 13.93
C GLN A 200 3.49 -9.85 15.07
N VAL A 201 2.28 -9.70 15.63
CA VAL A 201 1.97 -8.76 16.71
C VAL A 201 2.34 -9.38 18.06
N PRO A 202 3.23 -8.77 18.84
CA PRO A 202 3.61 -9.28 20.16
C PRO A 202 2.70 -8.74 21.28
N ASN A 203 1.84 -7.76 20.97
CA ASN A 203 1.01 -7.07 21.93
C ASN A 203 -0.35 -7.76 22.10
N VAL A 204 -0.52 -8.53 23.17
CA VAL A 204 -1.76 -9.25 23.48
C VAL A 204 -2.95 -8.33 23.66
N ARG A 205 -2.77 -7.17 24.27
CA ARG A 205 -3.88 -6.21 24.47
C ARG A 205 -4.43 -5.74 23.14
N LEU A 206 -3.56 -5.45 22.18
CA LEU A 206 -3.96 -5.11 20.82
C LEU A 206 -4.63 -6.31 20.12
N LEU A 207 -4.11 -7.52 20.30
CA LEU A 207 -4.73 -8.73 19.74
C LEU A 207 -6.15 -8.98 20.29
N GLU A 208 -6.39 -8.78 21.58
CA GLU A 208 -7.73 -8.90 22.17
C GLU A 208 -8.68 -7.81 21.63
N GLN A 209 -8.20 -6.57 21.42
CA GLN A 209 -9.00 -5.52 20.76
C GLN A 209 -9.37 -5.90 19.33
N LEU A 210 -8.40 -6.37 18.53
CA LEU A 210 -8.64 -6.83 17.16
C LEU A 210 -9.62 -8.01 17.12
N LYS A 211 -9.56 -8.92 18.10
CA LYS A 211 -10.49 -10.06 18.23
C LYS A 211 -11.92 -9.59 18.42
N ASP A 212 -12.16 -8.64 19.33
CA ASP A 212 -13.50 -8.11 19.59
C ASP A 212 -14.08 -7.44 18.35
N TRP A 213 -13.28 -6.63 17.63
CA TRP A 213 -13.72 -5.99 16.38
C TRP A 213 -14.03 -7.00 15.28
N THR A 214 -13.14 -7.97 15.06
CA THR A 214 -13.31 -8.97 14.00
C THR A 214 -14.53 -9.86 14.27
N ASN A 215 -14.81 -10.19 15.54
CA ASN A 215 -16.00 -10.95 15.93
C ASN A 215 -17.30 -10.18 15.65
N GLN A 216 -17.35 -8.90 16.01
CA GLN A 216 -18.51 -8.04 15.73
C GLN A 216 -18.77 -7.94 14.22
N GLU A 217 -17.70 -7.77 13.43
CA GLU A 217 -17.80 -7.63 11.99
C GLU A 217 -18.20 -8.95 11.29
N THR A 218 -17.67 -10.08 11.78
CA THR A 218 -18.07 -11.42 11.31
C THR A 218 -19.55 -11.67 11.56
N LEU A 219 -20.07 -11.33 12.74
CA LEU A 219 -21.49 -11.45 13.07
C LEU A 219 -22.36 -10.58 12.14
N ARG A 220 -21.93 -9.34 11.88
CA ARG A 220 -22.61 -8.44 10.93
C ARG A 220 -22.73 -9.06 9.54
N HIS A 221 -21.64 -9.63 9.02
CA HIS A 221 -21.63 -10.25 7.71
C HIS A 221 -22.40 -11.57 7.63
N GLN A 222 -22.36 -12.38 8.69
CA GLN A 222 -23.16 -13.62 8.79
C GLN A 222 -24.66 -13.34 8.66
N LEU A 223 -25.13 -12.20 9.17
CA LEU A 223 -26.52 -11.76 9.08
C LEU A 223 -26.88 -11.13 7.72
N SER A 224 -25.90 -10.60 6.97
CA SER A 224 -26.17 -9.83 5.74
C SER A 224 -26.26 -10.69 4.46
N HIS A 225 -25.74 -11.92 4.45
CA HIS A 225 -25.70 -12.87 3.32
C HIS A 225 -25.11 -12.37 1.98
N LYS A 226 -24.50 -11.19 1.89
CA LYS A 226 -24.19 -10.53 0.60
C LYS A 226 -22.88 -10.96 -0.06
N ASN A 227 -21.79 -11.18 0.69
CA ASN A 227 -20.49 -11.51 0.11
C ASN A 227 -19.83 -12.69 0.85
N GLN A 228 -19.72 -13.83 0.17
CA GLN A 228 -19.15 -15.07 0.73
C GLN A 228 -17.64 -14.98 0.95
N GLU A 229 -16.91 -14.22 0.12
CA GLU A 229 -15.47 -14.08 0.23
C GLU A 229 -15.09 -13.25 1.46
N VAL A 230 -15.75 -12.10 1.66
CA VAL A 230 -15.57 -11.26 2.86
C VAL A 230 -15.91 -12.06 4.11
N LYS A 231 -17.01 -12.83 4.09
CA LYS A 231 -17.37 -13.72 5.19
C LYS A 231 -16.28 -14.75 5.49
N SER A 232 -15.75 -15.42 4.45
CA SER A 232 -14.69 -16.42 4.63
C SER A 232 -13.41 -15.82 5.22
N LEU A 233 -13.03 -14.61 4.78
CA LEU A 233 -11.88 -13.90 5.31
C LEU A 233 -12.10 -13.46 6.77
N ALA A 234 -13.31 -13.00 7.11
CA ALA A 234 -13.65 -12.60 8.48
C ALA A 234 -13.55 -13.80 9.43
N GLU A 235 -14.10 -14.95 9.03
CA GLU A 235 -13.99 -16.20 9.79
C GLU A 235 -12.54 -16.65 9.99
N LYS A 236 -11.68 -16.51 8.95
CA LYS A 236 -10.24 -16.78 9.07
C LYS A 236 -9.55 -15.82 10.05
N ALA A 237 -9.86 -14.53 9.96
CA ALA A 237 -9.29 -13.52 10.87
C ALA A 237 -9.64 -13.81 12.33
N VAL A 238 -10.90 -14.21 12.61
CA VAL A 238 -11.35 -14.63 13.95
C VAL A 238 -10.59 -15.86 14.47
N GLN A 239 -10.14 -16.76 13.59
CA GLN A 239 -9.38 -17.94 14.01
C GLN A 239 -7.90 -17.64 14.28
N VAL A 240 -7.29 -16.75 13.48
CA VAL A 240 -5.85 -16.45 13.58
C VAL A 240 -5.51 -15.67 14.85
N ILE A 241 -6.39 -14.79 15.32
CA ILE A 241 -6.13 -13.96 16.50
C ILE A 241 -6.02 -14.78 17.80
N PRO A 242 -6.98 -15.64 18.18
CA PRO A 242 -6.87 -16.52 19.35
C PRO A 242 -5.67 -17.46 19.26
N HIS A 243 -5.38 -18.01 18.08
CA HIS A 243 -4.22 -18.86 17.89
C HIS A 243 -2.90 -18.11 18.18
N THR A 244 -2.82 -16.85 17.74
CA THR A 244 -1.65 -16.00 18.01
C THR A 244 -1.52 -15.67 19.49
N ILE A 245 -2.62 -15.36 20.18
CA ILE A 245 -2.63 -15.09 21.62
C ILE A 245 -2.13 -16.31 22.41
N ASN A 246 -2.65 -17.50 22.10
CA ASN A 246 -2.22 -18.75 22.75
C ASN A 246 -0.72 -19.02 22.53
N ARG A 247 -0.24 -18.83 21.30
CA ARG A 247 1.19 -18.98 20.97
C ARG A 247 2.07 -18.00 21.78
N LEU A 248 1.62 -16.76 21.96
CA LEU A 248 2.37 -15.79 22.78
C LEU A 248 2.40 -16.20 24.26
N ALA A 249 1.30 -16.74 24.78
CA ALA A 249 1.23 -17.25 26.14
C ALA A 249 2.14 -18.47 26.34
N GLU A 250 2.15 -19.41 25.39
CA GLU A 250 3.07 -20.56 25.39
C GLU A 250 4.54 -20.14 25.34
N ALA A 251 4.85 -19.01 24.70
CA ALA A 251 6.20 -18.44 24.62
C ALA A 251 6.60 -17.65 25.89
N GLY A 252 5.74 -17.53 26.90
CA GLY A 252 6.01 -16.78 28.14
C GLY A 252 6.10 -15.26 27.91
N ILE A 253 5.50 -14.75 26.82
CA ILE A 253 5.41 -13.31 26.53
C ILE A 253 4.20 -12.70 27.27
N VAL A 254 3.30 -13.54 27.78
CA VAL A 254 2.02 -13.22 28.43
C VAL A 254 1.97 -13.83 29.82
#